data_AF-A0A9N9QY83-F1
#
_entry.id   AF-A0A9N9QY83-F1
#
_cell.length_a   1.000
_cell.length_b   1.000
_cell.length_c   1.000
_cell.angle_alpha   90.00
_cell.angle_beta   90.00
_cell.angle_gamma   90.00
#
_symmetry.space_group_name_H-M   'P 1'
#
loop_
_entity.id
_entity.type
_entity.pdbx_description
1 polymer ?
#
loop_
_entity_poly.entity_id
_entity_poly.type
_entity_poly.pdbx_seq_one_letter_code
_entity_poly.pdbx_strand_id
1 'polypeptide(L)'
;MGSSEGGRKTLAKLNFQLLLKALQNTAEESLATLDTKAVTIFVFSDERSVVTSLYIYTGTPPHGYGSQAPKVAETILRSIEYNRKPDPKNRKIKVGNIEIERFQWEKGDGKFPHDKIHGNYITSVFKEMTINFAVLYSQQIKTVVERVMDQIMSQISDILTQGRQTFCPLREQSVTAAQAYEAAFDFLNTNTGRDCFSLLDWIQVTVECFEKEEITVKRMKKVTSESEEVDPLTT
;
A
#
# COMPACT_ATOMS: atom_id res chain seq x y z
N MET A 1 -14.92 18.19 47.16
CA MET A 1 -14.25 16.99 46.61
C MET A 1 -13.29 17.44 45.51
N GLY A 2 -12.00 17.56 45.78
CA GLY A 2 -11.07 18.12 44.78
C GLY A 2 -9.60 18.24 45.24
N SER A 3 -9.04 17.21 45.87
CA SER A 3 -7.64 17.26 46.37
C SER A 3 -6.78 16.02 46.08
N SER A 4 -7.19 15.10 45.19
CA SER A 4 -6.44 13.84 44.96
C SER A 4 -5.52 13.84 43.72
N GLU A 5 -5.59 14.86 42.86
CA GLU A 5 -4.87 14.85 41.57
C GLU A 5 -3.42 15.36 41.67
N GLY A 6 -3.16 16.28 42.60
CA GLY A 6 -1.81 16.83 42.85
C GLY A 6 -0.84 15.79 43.42
N GLY A 7 -1.31 14.91 44.32
CA GLY A 7 -0.47 13.89 44.96
C GLY A 7 0.02 12.80 43.99
N ARG A 8 -0.81 12.42 43.00
CA ARG A 8 -0.47 11.37 42.02
C ARG A 8 0.62 11.82 41.04
N LYS A 9 0.62 13.09 40.63
CA LYS A 9 1.67 13.66 39.75
C LYS A 9 3.03 13.73 40.46
N THR A 10 3.03 14.06 41.76
CA THR A 10 4.25 14.11 42.56
C THR A 10 4.83 12.71 42.82
N LEU A 11 3.98 11.71 43.07
CA LEU A 11 4.41 10.33 43.26
C LEU A 11 4.99 9.71 41.97
N ALA A 12 4.38 9.98 40.82
CA ALA A 12 4.89 9.52 39.54
C ALA A 12 6.26 10.14 39.21
N LYS A 13 6.44 11.43 39.52
CA LYS A 13 7.71 12.14 39.32
C LYS A 13 8.82 11.60 40.24
N LEU A 14 8.49 11.28 41.49
CA LEU A 14 9.42 10.69 42.46
C LEU A 14 9.82 9.25 42.06
N ASN A 15 8.85 8.44 41.62
CA ASN A 15 9.11 7.08 41.14
C ASN A 15 9.97 7.07 39.88
N PHE A 16 9.77 8.03 38.97
CA PHE A 16 10.59 8.18 37.78
C PHE A 16 12.03 8.62 38.12
N GLN A 17 12.20 9.52 39.08
CA GLN A 17 13.54 9.91 39.56
C GLN A 17 14.26 8.77 40.27
N LEU A 18 13.55 7.95 41.05
CA LEU A 18 14.11 6.76 41.69
C LEU A 18 14.47 5.68 40.67
N LEU A 19 13.65 5.50 39.63
CA LEU A 19 13.95 4.59 38.52
C LEU A 19 15.19 5.06 37.74
N LEU A 20 15.31 6.37 37.44
CA LEU A 20 16.49 6.96 36.82
C LEU A 20 17.75 6.75 37.66
N LYS A 21 17.65 6.93 38.98
CA LYS A 21 18.78 6.76 39.90
C LYS A 21 19.17 5.29 40.05
N ALA A 22 18.19 4.38 40.06
CA ALA A 22 18.44 2.94 40.04
C ALA A 22 19.13 2.53 38.73
N LEU A 23 18.64 3.00 37.58
CA LEU A 23 19.25 2.75 36.27
C LEU A 23 20.67 3.34 36.17
N GLN A 24 20.93 4.52 36.76
CA GLN A 24 22.27 5.09 36.86
C GLN A 24 23.21 4.20 37.68
N ASN A 25 22.77 3.71 38.84
CA ASN A 25 23.59 2.83 39.68
C ASN A 25 23.84 1.46 39.01
N THR A 26 22.82 0.89 38.32
CA THR A 26 22.98 -0.36 37.56
C THR A 26 23.85 -0.17 36.31
N ALA A 27 23.80 1.02 35.69
CA ALA A 27 24.69 1.40 34.61
C ALA A 27 26.13 1.56 35.10
N GLU A 28 26.37 2.15 36.29
CA GLU A 28 27.70 2.27 36.89
C GLU A 28 28.34 0.90 37.19
N GLU A 29 27.55 -0.08 37.67
CA GLU A 29 28.02 -1.46 37.86
C GLU A 29 28.27 -2.21 36.53
N SER A 30 27.54 -1.86 35.46
CA SER A 30 27.71 -2.44 34.12
C SER A 30 28.75 -1.71 33.25
N LEU A 31 29.13 -0.48 33.62
CA LEU A 31 30.11 0.39 32.94
C LEU A 31 31.55 -0.08 33.18
N ALA A 32 31.79 -0.97 34.14
CA ALA A 32 33.09 -1.62 34.32
C ALA A 32 33.42 -2.63 33.20
N THR A 33 32.44 -3.04 32.38
CA THR A 33 32.61 -4.03 31.31
C THR A 33 32.12 -3.58 29.93
N LEU A 34 31.57 -2.36 29.81
CA LEU A 34 31.08 -1.78 28.56
C LEU A 34 31.98 -0.62 28.10
N ASP A 35 32.34 -0.63 26.82
CA ASP A 35 33.14 0.40 26.15
C ASP A 35 32.55 1.81 26.39
N THR A 36 33.18 2.53 27.31
CA THR A 36 32.71 3.77 27.95
C THR A 36 32.47 4.92 26.96
N LYS A 37 32.97 4.80 25.72
CA LYS A 37 32.80 5.83 24.67
C LYS A 37 31.40 5.83 24.05
N ALA A 38 30.73 4.69 23.94
CA ALA A 38 29.41 4.60 23.31
C ALA A 38 28.29 5.16 24.20
N VAL A 39 28.39 4.92 25.51
CA VAL A 39 27.38 5.36 26.51
C VAL A 39 27.43 6.89 26.71
N THR A 40 28.61 7.48 26.64
CA THR A 40 28.80 8.93 26.83
C THR A 40 28.11 9.75 25.73
N ILE A 41 28.00 9.24 24.51
CA ILE A 41 27.36 9.95 23.39
C ILE A 41 25.85 10.14 23.62
N PHE A 42 25.16 9.14 24.18
CA PHE A 42 23.71 9.23 24.42
C PHE A 42 23.34 10.07 25.64
N VAL A 43 24.24 10.24 26.61
CA VAL A 43 23.96 10.99 27.85
C VAL A 43 24.13 12.51 27.67
N PHE A 44 24.98 12.94 26.73
CA PHE A 44 25.34 14.36 26.55
C PHE A 44 24.83 15.00 25.24
N SER A 45 24.17 14.24 24.38
CA SER A 45 23.60 14.75 23.13
C SER A 45 22.08 14.89 23.22
N ASP A 46 21.51 15.88 22.54
CA ASP A 46 20.06 15.91 22.29
C ASP A 46 19.71 14.59 21.58
N GLU A 47 18.78 13.81 22.13
CA GLU A 47 18.39 12.49 21.60
C GLU A 47 18.11 12.52 20.09
N ARG A 48 17.67 13.67 19.55
CA ARG A 48 17.44 13.86 18.11
C ARG A 48 18.71 13.95 17.29
N SER A 49 19.79 14.48 17.85
CA SER A 49 21.08 14.66 17.18
C SER A 49 21.83 13.34 16.94
N VAL A 50 21.45 12.27 17.66
CA VAL A 50 22.01 10.92 17.49
C VAL A 50 21.10 9.96 16.71
N VAL A 51 19.93 10.39 16.24
CA VAL A 51 19.01 9.53 15.47
C VAL A 51 19.66 8.93 14.23
N THR A 52 20.58 9.65 13.58
CA THR A 52 21.30 9.16 12.40
C THR A 52 22.18 7.94 12.70
N SER A 53 22.69 7.80 13.93
CA SER A 53 23.51 6.64 14.33
C SER A 53 22.69 5.38 14.58
N LEU A 54 21.37 5.52 14.79
CA LEU A 54 20.46 4.38 14.96
C LEU A 54 20.17 3.66 13.64
N TYR A 55 20.35 4.33 12.51
CA TYR A 55 20.13 3.74 11.20
C TYR A 55 21.41 3.19 10.60
N ILE A 56 21.47 1.86 10.46
CA ILE A 56 22.63 1.15 9.89
C ILE A 56 22.57 1.17 8.35
N TYR A 57 22.60 2.37 7.76
CA TYR A 57 22.54 2.55 6.30
C TYR A 57 23.84 2.16 5.57
N THR A 58 24.93 1.95 6.32
CA THR A 58 26.20 1.47 5.75
C THR A 58 26.20 -0.03 5.43
N GLY A 59 25.22 -0.78 5.95
CA GLY A 59 25.07 -2.22 5.68
C GLY A 59 24.30 -2.51 4.39
N THR A 60 24.50 -3.70 3.83
CA THR A 60 23.70 -4.20 2.70
C THR A 60 22.24 -4.38 3.12
N PRO A 61 21.25 -3.87 2.37
CA PRO A 61 19.84 -4.03 2.72
C PRO A 61 19.39 -5.50 2.65
N PRO A 62 18.34 -5.89 3.38
CA PRO A 62 17.77 -7.24 3.26
C PRO A 62 17.21 -7.45 1.85
N HIS A 63 17.50 -8.62 1.27
CA HIS A 63 16.99 -9.04 -0.03
C HIS A 63 15.96 -10.17 0.14
N GLY A 64 14.94 -10.21 -0.72
CA GLY A 64 13.96 -11.29 -0.73
C GLY A 64 14.54 -12.55 -1.36
N TYR A 65 14.44 -13.68 -0.65
CA TYR A 65 14.88 -14.99 -1.15
C TYR A 65 13.68 -15.94 -1.30
N GLY A 66 13.74 -16.82 -2.30
CA GLY A 66 12.70 -17.81 -2.56
C GLY A 66 11.42 -17.23 -3.19
N SER A 67 10.33 -18.00 -3.12
CA SER A 67 9.03 -17.60 -3.65
C SER A 67 8.34 -16.59 -2.74
N GLN A 68 7.73 -15.56 -3.35
CA GLN A 68 6.92 -14.56 -2.64
C GLN A 68 5.50 -15.06 -2.32
N ALA A 69 5.09 -16.21 -2.86
CA ALA A 69 3.73 -16.72 -2.73
C ALA A 69 3.22 -16.84 -1.27
N PRO A 70 4.02 -17.31 -0.28
CA PRO A 70 3.56 -17.37 1.11
C PRO A 70 3.23 -15.99 1.69
N LYS A 71 4.00 -14.95 1.34
CA LYS A 71 3.76 -13.58 1.82
C LYS A 71 2.55 -12.93 1.15
N VAL A 72 2.33 -13.23 -0.13
CA VAL A 72 1.10 -12.84 -0.83
C VAL A 72 -0.11 -13.50 -0.17
N ALA A 73 -0.07 -14.81 0.08
CA ALA A 73 -1.15 -15.54 0.73
C ALA A 73 -1.44 -15.02 2.15
N GLU A 74 -0.41 -14.79 2.96
CA GLU A 74 -0.52 -14.19 4.29
C GLU A 74 -1.23 -12.83 4.24
N THR A 75 -0.87 -11.99 3.26
CA THR A 75 -1.46 -10.65 3.09
C THR A 75 -2.95 -10.73 2.71
N ILE A 76 -3.31 -11.64 1.80
CA ILE A 76 -4.71 -11.86 1.40
C ILE A 76 -5.54 -12.38 2.58
N LEU A 77 -5.04 -13.37 3.31
CA LEU A 77 -5.72 -13.91 4.48
C LEU A 77 -5.94 -12.83 5.55
N ARG A 78 -4.93 -11.97 5.75
CA ARG A 78 -5.00 -10.86 6.69
C ARG A 78 -6.01 -9.80 6.25
N SER A 79 -6.10 -9.46 4.96
CA SER A 79 -7.11 -8.50 4.48
C SER A 79 -8.52 -9.01 4.70
N ILE A 80 -8.76 -10.31 4.46
CA ILE A 80 -10.04 -10.98 4.75
C ILE A 80 -10.33 -10.97 6.26
N GLU A 81 -9.32 -11.27 7.09
CA GLU A 81 -9.44 -11.28 8.55
C GLU A 81 -9.79 -9.90 9.15
N TYR A 82 -9.32 -8.84 8.50
CA TYR A 82 -9.59 -7.46 8.89
C TYR A 82 -11.04 -7.05 8.61
N ASN A 83 -11.84 -7.84 7.90
CA ASN A 83 -13.28 -7.69 7.89
C ASN A 83 -13.89 -8.34 9.14
N ARG A 84 -14.14 -7.52 10.17
CA ARG A 84 -14.55 -7.93 11.52
C ARG A 84 -16.06 -8.05 11.71
N LYS A 85 -16.87 -8.01 10.64
CA LYS A 85 -18.32 -8.15 10.77
C LYS A 85 -18.67 -9.49 11.45
N PRO A 86 -19.57 -9.50 12.45
CA PRO A 86 -19.85 -10.70 13.22
C PRO A 86 -20.55 -11.77 12.38
N ASP A 87 -21.51 -11.38 11.54
CA ASP A 87 -22.22 -12.29 10.64
C ASP A 87 -21.43 -12.49 9.32
N PRO A 88 -20.99 -13.73 9.00
CA PRO A 88 -20.33 -14.03 7.73
C PRO A 88 -21.17 -13.68 6.50
N LYS A 89 -22.50 -13.75 6.58
CA LYS A 89 -23.39 -13.40 5.46
C LYS A 89 -23.30 -11.91 5.10
N ASN A 90 -23.08 -11.05 6.09
CA ASN A 90 -22.97 -9.61 5.89
C ASN A 90 -21.57 -9.17 5.45
N ARG A 91 -20.59 -10.08 5.42
CA ARG A 91 -19.21 -9.80 4.97
C ARG A 91 -19.09 -9.72 3.46
N LYS A 92 -20.07 -10.20 2.72
CA LYS A 92 -20.01 -10.28 1.25
C LYS A 92 -21.21 -9.59 0.60
N ILE A 93 -20.98 -9.07 -0.59
CA ILE A 93 -22.02 -8.58 -1.50
C ILE A 93 -21.75 -9.17 -2.88
N LYS A 94 -22.81 -9.48 -3.63
CA LYS A 94 -22.72 -10.03 -4.98
C LYS A 94 -22.80 -8.90 -6.00
N VAL A 95 -21.80 -8.80 -6.88
CA VAL A 95 -21.76 -7.87 -8.01
C VAL A 95 -21.61 -8.70 -9.28
N GLY A 96 -22.70 -8.82 -10.04
CA GLY A 96 -22.77 -9.76 -11.16
C GLY A 96 -22.58 -11.21 -10.69
N ASN A 97 -21.55 -11.87 -11.23
CA ASN A 97 -21.21 -13.26 -10.88
C ASN A 97 -20.09 -13.37 -9.82
N ILE A 98 -19.63 -12.24 -9.28
CA ILE A 98 -18.50 -12.20 -8.34
C ILE A 98 -19.01 -11.85 -6.94
N GLU A 99 -18.53 -12.60 -5.95
CA GLU A 99 -18.68 -12.23 -4.54
C GLU A 99 -17.53 -11.32 -4.12
N ILE A 100 -17.85 -10.13 -3.63
CA ILE A 100 -16.87 -9.17 -3.14
C ILE A 100 -17.07 -8.92 -1.64
N GLU A 101 -15.99 -8.59 -0.94
CA GLU A 101 -16.08 -8.25 0.47
C GLU A 101 -16.75 -6.89 0.69
N ARG A 102 -17.66 -6.86 1.65
CA ARG A 102 -18.37 -5.67 2.12
C ARG A 102 -17.72 -5.17 3.39
N PHE A 103 -17.03 -4.03 3.31
CA PHE A 103 -16.34 -3.40 4.45
C PHE A 103 -17.20 -2.38 5.20
N GLN A 104 -18.28 -1.88 4.59
CA GLN A 104 -19.17 -0.87 5.17
C GLN A 104 -19.86 -1.42 6.41
N TRP A 105 -19.71 -0.75 7.54
CA TRP A 105 -20.37 -1.08 8.80
C TRP A 105 -21.68 -0.31 8.94
N GLU A 106 -22.76 -1.03 9.14
CA GLU A 106 -24.11 -0.49 9.30
C GLU A 106 -24.67 -0.75 10.69
N LYS A 107 -25.79 -0.09 11.01
CA LYS A 107 -26.47 -0.21 12.30
C LYS A 107 -26.84 -1.67 12.65
N GLY A 108 -27.12 -2.49 11.63
CA GLY A 108 -27.47 -3.91 11.79
C GLY A 108 -26.28 -4.83 12.08
N ASP A 109 -25.04 -4.38 11.90
CA ASP A 109 -23.84 -5.23 12.12
C ASP A 109 -23.40 -5.28 13.60
N GLY A 110 -24.10 -4.57 14.49
CA GLY A 110 -23.79 -4.51 15.91
C GLY A 110 -22.72 -3.48 16.25
N LYS A 111 -22.04 -3.68 17.39
CA LYS A 111 -21.05 -2.73 17.93
C LYS A 111 -19.80 -2.70 17.07
N PHE A 112 -19.40 -1.50 16.64
CA PHE A 112 -18.18 -1.29 15.86
C PHE A 112 -16.92 -1.67 16.67
N PRO A 113 -15.93 -2.37 16.07
CA PRO A 113 -14.82 -2.99 16.78
C PRO A 113 -13.64 -2.01 17.02
N HIS A 114 -13.86 -0.96 17.81
CA HIS A 114 -12.85 0.08 18.10
C HIS A 114 -11.57 -0.43 18.78
N ASP A 115 -11.61 -1.60 19.40
CA ASP A 115 -10.54 -2.22 20.17
C ASP A 115 -9.64 -3.14 19.31
N LYS A 116 -9.96 -3.31 18.02
CA LYS A 116 -9.27 -4.27 17.14
C LYS A 116 -8.82 -3.61 15.85
N ILE A 117 -7.79 -4.19 15.24
CA ILE A 117 -7.41 -3.85 13.86
C ILE A 117 -8.50 -4.37 12.91
N HIS A 118 -9.03 -3.46 12.09
CA HIS A 118 -10.08 -3.75 11.10
C HIS A 118 -9.89 -2.89 9.84
N GLY A 119 -10.41 -3.40 8.72
CA GLY A 119 -10.58 -2.66 7.46
C GLY A 119 -11.98 -2.05 7.31
N ASN A 120 -12.88 -2.31 8.27
CA ASN A 120 -14.25 -1.79 8.23
C ASN A 120 -14.31 -0.27 8.45
N TYR A 121 -15.36 0.37 7.92
CA TYR A 121 -15.62 1.80 8.13
C TYR A 121 -17.12 2.08 8.21
N ILE A 122 -17.51 3.11 8.97
CA ILE A 122 -18.91 3.53 9.09
C ILE A 122 -19.19 4.59 8.02
N THR A 123 -20.02 4.27 7.04
CA THR A 123 -20.28 5.13 5.87
C THR A 123 -20.83 6.50 6.24
N SER A 124 -21.70 6.60 7.26
CA SER A 124 -22.26 7.89 7.68
C SER A 124 -21.19 8.82 8.25
N VAL A 125 -20.28 8.27 9.07
CA VAL A 125 -19.16 9.02 9.67
C VAL A 125 -18.18 9.45 8.59
N PHE A 126 -17.84 8.54 7.66
CA PHE A 126 -16.98 8.88 6.54
C PHE A 126 -17.56 10.00 5.67
N LYS A 127 -18.86 9.93 5.35
CA LYS A 127 -19.57 10.98 4.61
C LYS A 127 -19.53 12.32 5.32
N GLU A 128 -19.79 12.34 6.63
CA GLU A 128 -19.72 13.57 7.43
C GLU A 128 -18.31 14.18 7.43
N MET A 129 -17.28 13.36 7.61
CA MET A 129 -15.88 13.79 7.50
C MET A 129 -15.57 14.37 6.11
N THR A 130 -16.04 13.73 5.04
CA THR A 130 -15.85 14.22 3.66
C THR A 130 -16.56 15.55 3.42
N ILE A 131 -17.79 15.71 3.90
CA ILE A 131 -18.55 16.97 3.77
C ILE A 131 -17.83 18.09 4.53
N ASN A 132 -17.41 17.83 5.77
CA ASN A 132 -16.70 18.83 6.56
C ASN A 132 -15.37 19.24 5.90
N PHE A 133 -14.63 18.29 5.34
CA PHE A 133 -13.42 18.57 4.56
C PHE A 133 -13.73 19.42 3.32
N ALA A 134 -14.78 19.06 2.57
CA ALA A 134 -15.18 19.78 1.37
C ALA A 134 -15.64 21.21 1.67
N VAL A 135 -16.36 21.44 2.76
CA VAL A 135 -16.78 22.77 3.20
C VAL A 135 -15.57 23.61 3.59
N LEU A 136 -14.66 23.05 4.40
CA LEU A 136 -13.49 23.76 4.91
C LEU A 136 -12.50 24.18 3.81
N TYR A 137 -12.34 23.36 2.77
CA TYR A 137 -11.36 23.55 1.70
C TYR A 137 -11.96 23.71 0.31
N SER A 138 -13.23 24.13 0.21
CA SER A 138 -13.99 24.19 -1.04
C SER A 138 -13.26 24.93 -2.16
N GLN A 139 -12.66 26.09 -1.86
CA GLN A 139 -11.94 26.89 -2.84
C GLN A 139 -10.65 26.20 -3.33
N GLN A 140 -9.87 25.61 -2.43
CA GLN A 140 -8.64 24.89 -2.78
C GLN A 140 -8.97 23.64 -3.62
N ILE A 141 -10.03 22.91 -3.24
CA ILE A 141 -10.51 21.76 -4.00
C ILE A 141 -10.89 22.19 -5.41
N LYS A 142 -11.66 23.27 -5.57
CA LYS A 142 -12.05 23.78 -6.89
C LYS A 142 -10.83 24.12 -7.74
N THR A 143 -9.86 24.86 -7.21
CA THR A 143 -8.63 25.21 -7.94
C THR A 143 -7.81 23.98 -8.33
N VAL A 144 -7.71 22.98 -7.45
CA VAL A 144 -6.99 21.73 -7.77
C VAL A 144 -7.73 20.95 -8.85
N VAL A 145 -9.05 20.85 -8.77
CA VAL A 145 -9.87 20.15 -9.77
C VAL A 145 -9.75 20.82 -11.13
N GLU A 146 -9.89 22.14 -11.22
CA GLU A 146 -9.72 22.89 -12.48
C GLU A 146 -8.35 22.61 -13.10
N ARG A 147 -7.28 22.70 -12.30
CA ARG A 147 -5.92 22.41 -12.79
C ARG A 147 -5.74 20.97 -13.26
N VAL A 148 -6.30 19.99 -12.55
CA VAL A 148 -6.22 18.57 -12.94
C VAL A 148 -7.02 18.31 -14.21
N MET A 149 -8.19 18.94 -14.35
CA MET A 149 -8.99 18.85 -15.57
C MET A 149 -8.24 19.43 -16.77
N ASP A 150 -7.67 20.63 -16.65
CA ASP A 150 -6.87 21.26 -17.70
C ASP A 150 -5.67 20.40 -18.09
N GLN A 151 -5.00 19.81 -17.09
CA GLN A 151 -3.90 18.88 -17.33
C GLN A 151 -4.38 17.65 -18.10
N ILE A 152 -5.44 16.96 -17.66
CA ILE A 152 -5.93 15.74 -18.33
C ILE A 152 -6.41 16.04 -19.75
N MET A 153 -7.06 17.19 -19.99
CA MET A 153 -7.52 17.59 -21.32
C MET A 153 -6.38 17.86 -22.31
N SER A 154 -5.21 18.30 -21.82
CA SER A 154 -4.05 18.62 -22.66
C SER A 154 -2.99 17.50 -22.72
N GLN A 155 -3.09 16.49 -21.85
CA GLN A 155 -2.10 15.43 -21.73
C GLN A 155 -2.26 14.38 -22.84
N ILE A 156 -1.15 14.14 -23.55
CA ILE A 156 -1.01 13.05 -24.52
C ILE A 156 -0.86 11.73 -23.74
N SER A 157 -1.38 10.63 -24.30
CA SER A 157 -1.35 9.30 -23.68
C SER A 157 0.06 8.72 -23.51
N ASP A 158 1.07 9.27 -24.19
CA ASP A 158 2.49 8.91 -24.07
C ASP A 158 3.04 9.05 -22.64
N ILE A 159 2.41 9.88 -21.79
CA ILE A 159 2.71 10.00 -20.37
C ILE A 159 2.65 8.66 -19.64
N LEU A 160 1.81 7.73 -20.12
CA LEU A 160 1.65 6.39 -19.55
C LEU A 160 2.92 5.54 -19.72
N THR A 161 3.83 5.91 -20.63
CA THR A 161 5.12 5.23 -20.83
C THR A 161 6.16 5.54 -19.76
N GLN A 162 5.98 6.64 -19.01
CA GLN A 162 6.95 7.13 -18.02
C GLN A 162 6.89 6.40 -16.66
N GLY A 163 6.02 5.40 -16.53
CA GLY A 163 5.91 4.58 -15.33
C GLY A 163 7.09 3.62 -15.10
N ARG A 164 7.12 3.02 -13.91
CA ARG A 164 8.05 1.91 -13.59
C ARG A 164 7.60 0.62 -14.30
N GLN A 165 8.01 -0.54 -13.78
CA GLN A 165 7.47 -1.81 -14.22
C GLN A 165 5.96 -1.89 -13.92
N THR A 166 5.20 -2.44 -14.86
CA THR A 166 3.77 -2.67 -14.76
C THR A 166 3.43 -4.08 -15.24
N PHE A 167 2.31 -4.62 -14.79
CA PHE A 167 1.81 -5.91 -15.27
C PHE A 167 1.11 -5.72 -16.61
N CYS A 168 1.56 -6.42 -17.64
CA CYS A 168 0.91 -6.44 -18.94
C CYS A 168 0.02 -7.70 -19.07
N PRO A 169 -1.32 -7.57 -19.06
CA PRO A 169 -2.21 -8.74 -19.13
C PRO A 169 -2.12 -9.47 -20.47
N LEU A 170 -1.74 -8.78 -21.55
CA LEU A 170 -1.60 -9.37 -22.88
C LEU A 170 -0.36 -10.29 -23.00
N ARG A 171 0.64 -10.07 -22.14
CA ARG A 171 1.89 -10.84 -22.09
C ARG A 171 1.99 -11.71 -20.84
N GLU A 172 1.05 -11.58 -19.89
CA GLU A 172 1.00 -12.29 -18.60
C GLU A 172 2.29 -12.16 -17.77
N GLN A 173 2.97 -11.01 -17.86
CA GLN A 173 4.23 -10.76 -17.16
C GLN A 173 4.44 -9.28 -16.83
N SER A 174 5.34 -9.02 -15.88
CA SER A 174 5.80 -7.66 -15.57
C SER A 174 6.77 -7.17 -16.66
N VAL A 175 6.47 -6.01 -17.25
CA VAL A 175 7.28 -5.38 -18.31
C VAL A 175 7.48 -3.90 -17.99
N THR A 176 8.29 -3.19 -18.76
CA THR A 176 8.39 -1.73 -18.64
C THR A 176 7.07 -1.07 -19.07
N ALA A 177 6.71 0.08 -18.48
CA ALA A 177 5.49 0.79 -18.82
C ALA A 177 5.36 1.07 -20.33
N ALA A 178 6.45 1.45 -21.00
CA ALA A 178 6.47 1.64 -22.46
C ALA A 178 6.08 0.38 -23.26
N GLN A 179 6.58 -0.79 -22.87
CA GLN A 179 6.24 -2.06 -23.54
C GLN A 179 4.79 -2.49 -23.30
N ALA A 180 4.28 -2.25 -22.09
CA ALA A 180 2.87 -2.49 -21.78
C ALA A 180 1.96 -1.53 -22.55
N TYR A 181 2.35 -0.26 -22.65
CA TYR A 181 1.65 0.77 -23.41
C TYR A 181 1.55 0.41 -24.89
N GLU A 182 2.66 0.05 -25.53
CA GLU A 182 2.67 -0.38 -26.93
C GLU A 182 1.71 -1.56 -27.18
N ALA A 183 1.80 -2.60 -26.34
CA ALA A 183 0.91 -3.76 -26.45
C ALA A 183 -0.57 -3.38 -26.25
N ALA A 184 -0.85 -2.48 -25.31
CA ALA A 184 -2.19 -1.99 -25.04
C ALA A 184 -2.71 -1.11 -26.18
N PHE A 185 -1.89 -0.22 -26.74
CA PHE A 185 -2.27 0.63 -27.89
C PHE A 185 -2.64 -0.23 -29.10
N ASP A 186 -1.82 -1.23 -29.43
CA ASP A 186 -2.10 -2.18 -30.50
C ASP A 186 -3.40 -2.95 -30.26
N PHE A 187 -3.64 -3.37 -29.01
CA PHE A 187 -4.86 -4.06 -28.61
C PHE A 187 -6.10 -3.15 -28.77
N LEU A 188 -6.04 -1.93 -28.24
CA LEU A 188 -7.15 -0.96 -28.33
C LEU A 188 -7.45 -0.61 -29.78
N ASN A 189 -6.43 -0.36 -30.60
CA ASN A 189 -6.59 -0.06 -32.02
C ASN A 189 -7.16 -1.26 -32.78
N THR A 190 -6.63 -2.48 -32.55
CA THR A 190 -7.15 -3.69 -33.21
C THR A 190 -8.64 -3.92 -32.90
N ASN A 191 -9.07 -3.61 -31.67
CA ASN A 191 -10.44 -3.86 -31.25
C ASN A 191 -11.40 -2.73 -31.60
N THR A 192 -10.96 -1.48 -31.66
CA THR A 192 -11.86 -0.32 -31.84
C THR A 192 -11.66 0.43 -33.16
N GLY A 193 -10.52 0.22 -33.84
CA GLY A 193 -10.13 0.97 -35.04
C GLY A 193 -9.79 2.43 -34.78
N ARG A 194 -9.59 2.82 -33.51
CA ARG A 194 -9.31 4.20 -33.10
C ARG A 194 -7.87 4.34 -32.63
N ASP A 195 -7.20 5.38 -33.11
CA ASP A 195 -5.94 5.82 -32.53
C ASP A 195 -6.22 6.68 -31.29
N CYS A 196 -5.66 6.30 -30.14
CA CYS A 196 -5.89 6.96 -28.85
C CYS A 196 -4.66 7.77 -28.40
N PHE A 197 -4.50 8.96 -28.98
CA PHE A 197 -3.37 9.86 -28.66
C PHE A 197 -3.60 10.74 -27.43
N SER A 198 -4.86 11.02 -27.05
CA SER A 198 -5.16 11.73 -25.81
C SER A 198 -5.42 10.75 -24.66
N LEU A 199 -5.16 11.18 -23.43
CA LEU A 199 -5.44 10.35 -22.25
C LEU A 199 -6.95 10.06 -22.09
N LEU A 200 -7.81 11.02 -22.45
CA LEU A 200 -9.27 10.84 -22.41
C LEU A 200 -9.75 9.85 -23.46
N ASP A 201 -9.23 9.91 -24.69
CA ASP A 201 -9.52 8.92 -25.72
C ASP A 201 -9.08 7.53 -25.26
N TRP A 202 -7.91 7.43 -24.65
CA TRP A 202 -7.42 6.15 -24.12
C TRP A 202 -8.38 5.55 -23.10
N ILE A 203 -8.87 6.36 -22.14
CA ILE A 203 -9.85 5.92 -21.14
C ILE A 203 -11.16 5.49 -21.82
N GLN A 204 -11.68 6.30 -22.74
CA GLN A 204 -12.92 6.01 -23.45
C GLN A 204 -12.82 4.69 -24.23
N VAL A 205 -11.79 4.53 -25.05
CA VAL A 205 -11.57 3.34 -25.88
C VAL A 205 -11.35 2.08 -25.02
N THR A 206 -10.76 2.24 -23.83
CA THR A 206 -10.64 1.14 -22.85
C THR A 206 -12.01 0.73 -22.33
N VAL A 207 -12.88 1.68 -21.99
CA VAL A 207 -14.25 1.40 -21.52
C VAL A 207 -15.09 0.78 -22.64
N GLU A 208 -14.99 1.28 -23.87
CA GLU A 208 -15.65 0.69 -25.05
C GLU A 208 -15.27 -0.78 -25.25
N CYS A 209 -14.01 -1.16 -24.97
CA CYS A 209 -13.59 -2.56 -25.01
C CYS A 209 -14.29 -3.45 -23.96
N PHE A 210 -14.66 -2.91 -22.79
CA PHE A 210 -15.40 -3.69 -21.77
C PHE A 210 -16.86 -3.95 -22.14
N GLU A 211 -17.42 -3.15 -23.05
CA GLU A 211 -18.80 -3.31 -23.53
C GLU A 211 -18.91 -4.31 -24.69
N LYS A 212 -17.78 -4.78 -25.23
CA LYS A 212 -17.76 -5.77 -26.32
C LYS A 212 -17.99 -7.19 -25.80
N GLU A 213 -18.79 -7.95 -26.53
CA GLU A 213 -18.99 -9.39 -26.26
C GLU A 213 -17.73 -10.21 -26.58
N GLU A 214 -16.95 -9.79 -27.58
CA GLU A 214 -15.73 -10.46 -28.01
C GLU A 214 -14.59 -9.45 -28.25
N ILE A 215 -13.37 -9.84 -27.88
CA ILE A 215 -12.14 -9.07 -28.09
C ILE A 215 -11.07 -9.91 -28.77
N THR A 216 -10.36 -9.31 -29.71
CA THR A 216 -9.25 -9.93 -30.43
C THR A 216 -7.93 -9.66 -29.70
N VAL A 217 -7.17 -10.73 -29.41
CA VAL A 217 -5.87 -10.65 -28.74
C VAL A 217 -4.79 -11.28 -29.60
N LYS A 218 -3.75 -10.52 -29.93
CA LYS A 218 -2.54 -11.05 -30.57
C LYS A 218 -1.70 -11.78 -29.52
N ARG A 219 -1.76 -13.11 -29.49
CA ARG A 219 -0.87 -13.94 -28.65
C ARG A 219 0.37 -14.36 -29.42
N MET A 220 1.54 -14.21 -28.80
CA MET A 220 2.76 -14.83 -29.33
C MET A 220 2.64 -16.35 -29.18
N LYS A 221 2.74 -17.09 -30.29
CA LYS A 221 2.90 -18.55 -30.23
C LYS A 221 4.26 -18.86 -29.62
N LYS A 222 4.28 -19.62 -28.53
CA LYS A 222 5.52 -20.16 -27.98
C LYS A 222 6.05 -21.17 -28.99
N VAL A 223 7.13 -20.83 -29.68
CA VAL A 223 7.85 -21.79 -30.53
C VAL A 223 8.60 -22.72 -29.58
N THR A 224 8.02 -23.87 -29.29
CA THR A 224 8.74 -24.95 -28.62
C THR A 224 9.68 -25.52 -29.67
N SER A 225 10.97 -25.14 -29.63
CA SER A 225 11.98 -25.91 -30.33
C SER A 225 11.98 -27.31 -29.69
N GLU A 226 11.61 -28.33 -30.45
CA GLU A 226 11.88 -29.71 -30.08
C GLU A 226 13.40 -29.80 -29.86
N SER A 227 13.81 -29.90 -28.60
CA SER A 227 15.17 -30.30 -28.28
C SER A 227 15.28 -31.75 -28.73
N GLU A 228 16.05 -32.01 -29.79
CA GLU A 228 16.54 -33.35 -30.08
C GLU A 228 17.14 -33.91 -28.79
N GLU A 229 16.57 -35.00 -28.28
CA GLU A 229 17.19 -35.79 -27.23
C GLU A 229 18.53 -36.28 -27.76
N VAL A 230 19.61 -35.59 -27.39
CA VAL A 230 20.95 -36.14 -27.55
C VAL A 230 21.08 -37.24 -26.52
N ASP A 231 21.00 -38.48 -26.99
CA ASP A 231 21.20 -39.68 -26.19
C ASP A 231 22.58 -39.62 -25.50
N PRO A 232 22.66 -39.54 -24.16
CA PRO A 232 23.92 -39.40 -23.45
C PRO A 232 24.80 -40.66 -23.51
N LEU A 233 24.37 -41.73 -24.20
CA LEU A 233 25.09 -43.00 -24.30
C LEU A 233 25.91 -43.18 -25.60
N THR A 234 25.94 -42.20 -26.49
CA THR A 234 26.86 -42.19 -27.64
C THR A 234 28.05 -41.25 -27.42
N THR A 235 28.95 -41.61 -26.49
CA THR A 235 30.37 -41.20 -26.53
C THR A 235 31.26 -42.25 -25.88
#